data_AF-A0A163Z7X9-F1
#
_entry.id   AF-A0A163Z7X9-F1
#
_cell.length_a   1.000
_cell.length_b   1.000
_cell.length_c   1.000
_cell.angle_alpha   90.00
_cell.angle_beta   90.00
_cell.angle_gamma   90.00
#
_symmetry.space_group_name_H-M   'P 1'
#
loop_
_entity.id
_entity.type
_entity.pdbx_description
1 polymer ?
#
loop_
_entity_poly.entity_id
_entity_poly.type
_entity_poly.pdbx_seq_one_letter_code
_entity_poly.pdbx_strand_id
1 'polypeptide(L)'
;MKSNSYILLPLLFLVSILTFSCKEDNRFEKEQELKLTQHNDSVYEFLTKNWNLRIPETTPELDQILQEWKPWQELAQEVRLKPVSSIGAFQKRSVRLAELISSLTYQEYPAELNLPDIKTRVSLLQTALNNLNMFLEVEPIDIKKLDHDIKYVNRAFRLLTAQMEENIRKANIPQEEGEAEMLEAIDNERRANPTTENVTE
;
A
#
# COMPACT_ATOMS: atom_id res chain seq x y z
N MET A 1 44.66 6.17 72.24
CA MET A 1 44.53 5.62 70.88
C MET A 1 43.61 6.53 70.06
N LYS A 2 44.22 7.51 69.37
CA LYS A 2 43.60 8.26 68.28
C LYS A 2 43.83 7.46 66.99
N SER A 3 42.92 7.62 66.04
CA SER A 3 42.94 7.08 64.67
C SER A 3 42.00 5.88 64.49
N ASN A 4 40.86 6.19 63.89
CA ASN A 4 40.00 5.32 63.07
C ASN A 4 38.80 6.14 62.53
N SER A 5 38.63 7.38 63.00
CA SER A 5 37.61 8.30 62.49
C SER A 5 37.93 8.93 61.13
N TYR A 6 39.16 8.80 60.62
CA TYR A 6 39.59 9.41 59.34
C TYR A 6 39.29 8.58 58.08
N ILE A 7 38.82 7.34 58.24
CA ILE A 7 38.52 6.42 57.11
C ILE A 7 37.02 6.43 56.77
N LEU A 8 36.15 6.81 57.71
CA LEU A 8 34.70 6.87 57.49
C LEU A 8 34.30 8.04 56.58
N LEU A 9 35.03 9.16 56.64
CA LEU A 9 34.80 10.36 55.84
C LEU A 9 35.06 10.16 54.33
N PRO A 10 36.19 9.57 53.89
CA PRO A 10 36.41 9.29 52.46
C PRO A 10 35.48 8.19 51.93
N LEU A 11 35.05 7.23 52.76
CA LEU A 11 34.10 6.19 52.36
C LEU A 11 32.70 6.77 52.09
N LEU A 12 32.25 7.71 52.93
CA LEU A 12 30.99 8.44 52.72
C LEU A 12 31.04 9.34 51.47
N PHE A 13 32.21 9.92 51.18
CA PHE A 13 32.42 10.74 49.99
C PHE A 13 32.41 9.89 48.69
N LEU A 14 33.02 8.70 48.72
CA LEU A 14 33.01 7.74 47.60
C LEU A 14 31.59 7.26 47.27
N VAL A 15 30.77 6.98 48.28
CA VAL A 15 29.35 6.58 48.11
C VAL A 15 28.53 7.74 47.52
N SER A 16 28.84 8.99 47.86
CA SER A 16 28.13 10.15 47.32
C SER A 16 28.41 10.37 45.83
N ILE A 17 29.64 10.14 45.37
CA ILE A 17 30.02 10.26 43.94
C ILE A 17 29.29 9.22 43.07
N LEU A 18 29.06 8.01 43.59
CA LEU A 18 28.33 6.96 42.87
C LEU A 18 26.84 7.27 42.69
N THR A 19 26.25 8.14 43.51
CA THR A 19 24.82 8.52 43.41
C THR A 19 24.54 9.68 42.44
N PHE A 20 25.56 10.41 41.98
CA PHE A 20 25.40 11.53 41.05
C PHE A 20 25.37 11.13 39.56
N SER A 21 25.64 9.85 39.23
CA SER A 21 25.76 9.37 37.85
C SER A 21 24.44 8.99 37.14
N CYS A 22 23.27 9.15 37.77
CA CYS A 22 21.96 8.69 37.25
C CYS A 22 20.97 9.81 36.86
N LYS A 23 21.44 11.00 36.45
CA LYS A 23 20.54 12.12 36.07
C LYS A 23 20.53 12.47 34.57
N GLU A 24 21.48 11.99 33.78
CA GLU A 24 21.57 12.33 32.35
C GLU A 24 20.68 11.47 31.44
N ASP A 25 20.62 10.15 31.66
CA ASP A 25 19.79 9.22 30.85
C ASP A 25 18.31 9.62 30.81
N ASN A 26 17.75 10.00 31.97
CA ASN A 26 16.35 10.41 32.09
C ASN A 26 15.98 11.66 31.29
N ARG A 27 16.95 12.50 30.88
CA ARG A 27 16.69 13.69 30.05
C ARG A 27 16.68 13.32 28.57
N PHE A 28 17.66 12.52 28.14
CA PHE A 28 17.77 12.05 26.77
C PHE A 28 16.57 11.18 26.35
N GLU A 29 16.10 10.29 27.23
CA GLU A 29 14.89 9.47 26.99
C GLU A 29 13.63 10.34 26.83
N LYS A 30 13.43 11.33 27.70
CA LYS A 30 12.29 12.26 27.61
C LYS A 30 12.31 13.10 26.34
N GLU A 31 13.49 13.54 25.90
CA GLU A 31 13.63 14.27 24.64
C GLU A 31 13.29 13.40 23.43
N GLN A 32 13.65 12.11 23.45
CA GLN A 32 13.29 11.17 22.39
C GLN A 32 11.78 10.87 22.39
N GLU A 33 11.17 10.66 23.56
CA GLU A 33 9.73 10.45 23.71
C GLU A 33 8.93 11.66 23.20
N LEU A 34 9.37 12.87 23.53
CA LEU A 34 8.77 14.10 23.03
C LEU A 34 8.87 14.22 21.51
N LYS A 35 10.04 13.94 20.92
CA LYS A 35 10.23 13.96 19.46
C LYS A 35 9.35 12.92 18.76
N LEU A 36 9.23 11.72 19.32
CA LEU A 36 8.37 10.67 18.79
C LEU A 36 6.89 11.07 18.86
N THR A 37 6.46 11.67 19.96
CA THR A 37 5.09 12.17 20.13
C THR A 37 4.77 13.26 19.11
N GLN A 38 5.65 14.26 18.97
CA GLN A 38 5.51 15.33 17.97
C GLN A 38 5.49 14.79 16.53
N HIS A 39 6.30 13.76 16.25
CA HIS A 39 6.30 13.10 14.96
C HIS A 39 4.97 12.37 14.70
N ASN A 40 4.46 11.62 15.69
CA ASN A 40 3.18 10.93 15.59
C ASN A 40 2.02 11.92 15.39
N ASP A 41 2.03 13.07 16.07
CA ASP A 41 1.03 14.13 15.85
C ASP A 41 1.08 14.63 14.39
N SER A 42 2.28 14.85 13.86
CA SER A 42 2.49 15.27 12.46
C SER A 42 2.02 14.22 11.46
N VAL A 43 2.27 12.94 11.74
CA VAL A 43 1.80 11.80 10.93
C VAL A 43 0.27 11.74 10.94
N TYR A 44 -0.35 11.88 12.11
CA TYR A 44 -1.80 11.86 12.25
C TYR A 44 -2.46 13.03 11.50
N GLU A 45 -1.92 14.25 11.62
CA GLU A 45 -2.40 15.41 10.87
C GLU A 45 -2.27 15.17 9.36
N PHE A 46 -1.12 14.67 8.92
CA PHE A 46 -0.87 14.33 7.53
C PHE A 46 -1.89 13.31 7.01
N LEU A 47 -2.09 12.19 7.69
CA LEU A 47 -3.05 11.15 7.31
C LEU A 47 -4.47 11.70 7.27
N THR A 48 -4.87 12.44 8.30
CA THR A 48 -6.19 13.05 8.39
C THR A 48 -6.44 14.01 7.24
N LYS A 49 -5.43 14.73 6.76
CA LYS A 49 -5.58 15.65 5.62
C LYS A 49 -5.52 14.93 4.26
N ASN A 50 -4.60 13.98 4.10
CA ASN A 50 -4.20 13.46 2.79
C ASN A 50 -4.74 12.07 2.47
N TRP A 51 -5.39 11.38 3.41
CA TRP A 51 -6.07 10.10 3.12
C TRP A 51 -7.29 10.33 2.21
N ASN A 52 -7.05 10.27 0.90
CA ASN A 52 -7.99 10.60 -0.17
C ASN A 52 -8.01 9.52 -1.27
N LEU A 53 -7.90 8.26 -0.86
CA LEU A 53 -8.01 7.12 -1.75
C LEU A 53 -9.34 7.17 -2.49
N ARG A 54 -9.31 7.03 -3.81
CA ARG A 54 -10.50 7.11 -4.65
C ARG A 54 -10.40 6.16 -5.84
N ILE A 55 -11.54 5.58 -6.17
CA ILE A 55 -11.77 4.85 -7.41
C ILE A 55 -12.40 5.85 -8.39
N PRO A 56 -11.87 5.99 -9.62
CA PRO A 56 -12.48 6.85 -10.64
C PRO A 56 -13.90 6.41 -10.98
N GLU A 57 -14.73 7.35 -11.40
CA GLU A 57 -16.03 7.05 -11.99
C GLU A 57 -15.86 6.27 -13.30
N THR A 58 -16.81 5.39 -13.57
CA THR A 58 -16.83 4.49 -14.73
C THR A 58 -18.05 4.75 -15.60
N THR A 59 -18.02 4.24 -16.82
CA THR A 59 -19.19 4.18 -17.69
C THR A 59 -20.28 3.30 -17.07
N PRO A 60 -21.56 3.50 -17.44
CA PRO A 60 -22.65 2.65 -16.92
C PRO A 60 -22.47 1.16 -17.21
N GLU A 61 -21.86 0.83 -18.35
CA GLU A 61 -21.59 -0.54 -18.76
C GLU A 61 -20.56 -1.21 -17.85
N LEU A 62 -19.40 -0.56 -17.62
CA LEU A 62 -18.42 -1.07 -16.67
C LEU A 62 -18.96 -1.08 -15.24
N ASP A 63 -19.73 -0.07 -14.83
CA ASP A 63 -20.31 -0.03 -13.48
C ASP A 63 -21.24 -1.22 -13.22
N GLN A 64 -22.04 -1.63 -14.20
CA GLN A 64 -22.90 -2.81 -14.08
C GLN A 64 -22.08 -4.09 -13.84
N ILE A 65 -21.01 -4.31 -14.60
CA ILE A 65 -20.10 -5.46 -14.42
C ILE A 65 -19.46 -5.41 -13.01
N LEU A 66 -19.01 -4.23 -12.58
CA LEU A 66 -18.37 -4.04 -11.29
C LEU A 66 -19.34 -4.21 -10.11
N GLN A 67 -20.63 -3.91 -10.28
CA GLN A 67 -21.67 -4.12 -9.26
C GLN A 67 -21.91 -5.60 -8.96
N GLU A 68 -21.80 -6.46 -9.97
CA GLU A 68 -21.94 -7.92 -9.82
C GLU A 68 -20.66 -8.57 -9.26
N TRP A 69 -19.50 -7.92 -9.43
CA TRP A 69 -18.23 -8.43 -8.92
C TRP A 69 -18.03 -8.14 -7.42
N LYS A 70 -18.56 -9.05 -6.58
CA LYS A 70 -18.57 -8.90 -5.11
C LYS A 70 -17.21 -8.52 -4.48
N PRO A 71 -16.06 -9.14 -4.81
CA PRO A 71 -14.76 -8.75 -4.23
C PRO A 71 -14.38 -7.30 -4.53
N TRP A 72 -14.71 -6.82 -5.73
CA TRP A 72 -14.53 -5.42 -6.09
C TRP A 72 -15.44 -4.51 -5.27
N GLN A 73 -16.70 -4.89 -5.06
CA GLN A 73 -17.63 -4.12 -4.23
C GLN A 73 -17.11 -3.98 -2.78
N GLU A 74 -16.61 -5.07 -2.19
CA GLU A 74 -16.03 -5.04 -0.85
C GLU A 74 -14.81 -4.11 -0.78
N LEU A 75 -13.88 -4.21 -1.74
CA LEU A 75 -12.74 -3.29 -1.85
C LEU A 75 -13.19 -1.83 -2.03
N ALA A 76 -14.14 -1.58 -2.92
CA ALA A 76 -14.61 -0.24 -3.24
C ALA A 76 -15.32 0.42 -2.06
N GLN A 77 -16.09 -0.34 -1.29
CA GLN A 77 -16.69 0.13 -0.04
C GLN A 77 -15.60 0.53 0.97
N GLU A 78 -14.59 -0.32 1.15
CA GLU A 78 -13.51 -0.06 2.10
C GLU A 78 -12.70 1.20 1.73
N VAL A 79 -12.41 1.40 0.43
CA VAL A 79 -11.70 2.58 -0.09
C VAL A 79 -12.48 3.88 0.18
N ARG A 80 -13.81 3.86 0.04
CA ARG A 80 -14.67 5.04 0.24
C ARG A 80 -14.70 5.51 1.70
N LEU A 81 -14.40 4.62 2.65
CA LEU A 81 -14.48 4.93 4.08
C LEU A 81 -13.14 5.47 4.60
N LYS A 82 -13.07 6.77 4.83
CA LYS A 82 -11.91 7.38 5.50
C LYS A 82 -11.83 6.95 6.97
N PRO A 83 -10.69 6.42 7.43
CA PRO A 83 -10.46 6.18 8.86
C PRO A 83 -10.49 7.50 9.63
N VAL A 84 -11.12 7.48 10.79
CA VAL A 84 -11.13 8.59 11.74
C VAL A 84 -10.79 8.02 13.10
N SER A 85 -9.91 8.70 13.86
CA SER A 85 -9.66 8.56 15.32
C SER A 85 -8.17 8.52 15.69
N SER A 86 -7.33 7.76 15.00
CA SER A 86 -5.91 7.58 15.37
C SER A 86 -5.08 6.99 14.22
N ILE A 87 -3.75 7.03 14.33
CA ILE A 87 -2.84 6.32 13.41
C ILE A 87 -3.20 4.84 13.32
N GLY A 88 -3.52 4.20 14.46
CA GLY A 88 -3.93 2.80 14.51
C GLY A 88 -5.21 2.49 13.71
N ALA A 89 -6.13 3.46 13.57
CA ALA A 89 -7.30 3.30 12.70
C ALA A 89 -6.91 3.30 11.22
N PHE A 90 -5.93 4.12 10.82
CA PHE A 90 -5.38 4.09 9.46
C PHE A 90 -4.64 2.78 9.19
N GLN A 91 -3.84 2.28 10.13
CA GLN A 91 -3.15 0.98 10.03
C GLN A 91 -4.14 -0.18 9.86
N LYS A 92 -5.19 -0.24 10.69
CA LYS A 92 -6.23 -1.28 10.53
C LYS A 92 -6.90 -1.22 9.16
N ARG A 93 -7.12 -0.02 8.63
CA ARG A 93 -7.69 0.18 7.29
C ARG A 93 -6.74 -0.27 6.20
N SER A 94 -5.44 0.06 6.29
CA SER A 94 -4.47 -0.37 5.27
C SER A 94 -4.32 -1.89 5.24
N VAL A 95 -4.32 -2.55 6.40
CA VAL A 95 -4.33 -4.02 6.50
C VAL A 95 -5.56 -4.58 5.81
N ARG A 96 -6.74 -4.03 6.12
CA ARG A 96 -8.00 -4.49 5.52
C ARG A 96 -8.02 -4.32 4.00
N LEU A 97 -7.51 -3.19 3.49
CA LEU A 97 -7.39 -2.96 2.04
C LEU A 97 -6.44 -3.98 1.39
N ALA A 98 -5.31 -4.30 2.03
CA ALA A 98 -4.35 -5.30 1.56
C ALA A 98 -4.96 -6.72 1.51
N GLU A 99 -5.76 -7.09 2.52
CA GLU A 99 -6.52 -8.34 2.52
C GLU A 99 -7.54 -8.41 1.37
N LEU A 100 -8.32 -7.35 1.19
CA LEU A 100 -9.37 -7.29 0.17
C LEU A 100 -8.81 -7.35 -1.25
N ILE A 101 -7.73 -6.62 -1.54
CA ILE A 101 -7.10 -6.67 -2.87
C ILE A 101 -6.44 -8.03 -3.11
N SER A 102 -5.84 -8.65 -2.08
CA SER A 102 -5.32 -10.02 -2.18
C SER A 102 -6.45 -11.00 -2.52
N SER A 103 -7.58 -10.90 -1.84
CA SER A 103 -8.77 -11.72 -2.14
C SER A 103 -9.24 -11.53 -3.58
N LEU A 104 -9.35 -10.27 -4.04
CA LEU A 104 -9.73 -9.94 -5.41
C LEU A 104 -8.77 -10.54 -6.44
N THR A 105 -7.45 -10.50 -6.20
CA THR A 105 -6.44 -11.07 -7.11
C THR A 105 -6.66 -12.56 -7.38
N TYR A 106 -7.08 -13.34 -6.38
CA TYR A 106 -7.18 -14.81 -6.46
C TYR A 106 -8.60 -15.33 -6.71
N GLN A 107 -9.61 -14.47 -6.68
CA GLN A 107 -10.99 -14.86 -7.00
C GLN A 107 -11.26 -14.81 -8.51
N GLU A 108 -12.38 -15.41 -8.92
CA GLU A 108 -12.82 -15.39 -10.31
C GLU A 108 -13.16 -13.97 -10.76
N TYR A 109 -12.69 -13.63 -11.96
CA TYR A 109 -12.94 -12.35 -12.61
C TYR A 109 -14.19 -12.48 -13.49
N PRO A 110 -14.99 -11.41 -13.65
CA PRO A 110 -16.01 -11.34 -14.69
C PRO A 110 -15.41 -11.68 -16.05
N ALA A 111 -16.15 -12.34 -16.92
CA ALA A 111 -15.64 -12.86 -18.19
C ALA A 111 -15.02 -11.74 -19.05
N GLU A 112 -15.65 -10.57 -19.04
CA GLU A 112 -15.25 -9.35 -19.75
C GLU A 112 -13.94 -8.76 -19.21
N LEU A 113 -13.63 -9.00 -17.94
CA LEU A 113 -12.47 -8.45 -17.24
C LEU A 113 -11.38 -9.49 -16.97
N ASN A 114 -11.61 -10.76 -17.35
CA ASN A 114 -10.68 -11.87 -17.14
C ASN A 114 -9.55 -11.88 -18.20
N LEU A 115 -8.86 -10.75 -18.32
CA LEU A 115 -7.82 -10.51 -19.32
C LEU A 115 -6.43 -10.35 -18.65
N PRO A 116 -5.33 -10.80 -19.30
CA PRO A 116 -3.98 -10.75 -18.70
C PRO A 116 -3.51 -9.34 -18.32
N ASP A 117 -3.88 -8.33 -19.11
CA ASP A 117 -3.56 -6.93 -18.87
C ASP A 117 -4.30 -6.36 -17.65
N ILE A 118 -5.58 -6.72 -17.47
CA ILE A 118 -6.36 -6.40 -16.26
C ILE A 118 -5.72 -7.02 -15.02
N LYS A 119 -5.40 -8.32 -15.06
CA LYS A 119 -4.74 -9.01 -13.95
C LYS A 119 -3.42 -8.35 -13.57
N THR A 120 -2.64 -7.93 -14.57
CA THR A 120 -1.39 -7.18 -14.35
C THR A 120 -1.63 -5.86 -13.62
N ARG A 121 -2.68 -5.11 -14.00
CA ARG A 121 -3.06 -3.85 -13.33
C ARG A 121 -3.60 -4.09 -11.91
N VAL A 122 -4.31 -5.20 -11.67
CA VAL A 122 -4.70 -5.62 -10.32
C VAL A 122 -3.48 -5.93 -9.46
N SER A 123 -2.49 -6.68 -9.96
CA SER A 123 -1.26 -6.94 -9.22
C SER A 123 -0.46 -5.67 -8.90
N LEU A 124 -0.49 -4.68 -9.81
CA LEU A 124 0.10 -3.36 -9.57
C LEU A 124 -0.61 -2.63 -8.41
N LEU A 125 -1.95 -2.67 -8.40
CA LEU A 125 -2.75 -2.10 -7.32
C LEU A 125 -2.52 -2.83 -5.99
N GLN A 126 -2.43 -4.16 -6.01
CA GLN A 126 -2.07 -4.98 -4.84
C GLN A 126 -0.72 -4.56 -4.27
N THR A 127 0.29 -4.41 -5.13
CA THR A 127 1.62 -3.94 -4.72
C THR A 127 1.55 -2.54 -4.10
N ALA A 128 0.76 -1.62 -4.70
CA ALA A 128 0.58 -0.28 -4.18
C ALA A 128 -0.04 -0.26 -2.77
N LEU A 129 -1.09 -1.06 -2.55
CA LEU A 129 -1.77 -1.16 -1.26
C LEU A 129 -0.91 -1.87 -0.20
N ASN A 130 -0.15 -2.90 -0.58
CA ASN A 130 0.78 -3.57 0.31
C ASN A 130 1.92 -2.65 0.76
N ASN A 131 2.48 -1.85 -0.16
CA ASN A 131 3.50 -0.87 0.18
C ASN A 131 2.96 0.20 1.14
N LEU A 132 1.76 0.73 0.86
CA LEU A 132 1.08 1.66 1.76
C LEU A 132 0.91 1.06 3.16
N ASN A 133 0.47 -0.20 3.26
CA ASN A 133 0.35 -0.89 4.54
C ASN A 133 1.69 -1.00 5.26
N MET A 134 2.72 -1.52 4.57
CA MET A 134 4.05 -1.72 5.13
C MET A 134 4.64 -0.41 5.69
N PHE A 135 4.61 0.68 4.92
CA PHE A 135 5.19 1.95 5.37
C PHE A 135 4.37 2.67 6.44
N LEU A 136 3.11 2.27 6.64
CA LEU A 136 2.29 2.76 7.74
C LEU A 136 2.53 1.99 9.04
N GLU A 137 3.13 0.80 8.98
CA GLU A 137 3.49 -0.04 10.13
C GLU A 137 4.94 0.15 10.61
N VAL A 138 5.84 0.63 9.74
CA VAL A 138 7.25 0.85 10.12
C VAL A 138 7.42 2.13 10.94
N GLU A 139 7.98 2.01 12.16
CA GLU A 139 8.30 3.14 13.02
C GLU A 139 9.77 3.60 12.88
N PRO A 140 10.05 4.92 12.86
CA PRO A 140 9.09 6.02 12.74
C PRO A 140 8.50 6.12 11.33
N ILE A 141 7.20 6.43 11.24
CA ILE A 141 6.48 6.50 9.95
C ILE A 141 7.03 7.62 9.08
N ASP A 142 7.45 7.32 7.85
CA ASP A 142 7.97 8.31 6.91
C ASP A 142 6.83 8.97 6.12
N ILE A 143 6.50 10.22 6.48
CA ILE A 143 5.44 11.00 5.83
C ILE A 143 5.68 11.17 4.32
N LYS A 144 6.93 11.27 3.85
CA LYS A 144 7.22 11.45 2.42
C LYS A 144 6.90 10.19 1.63
N LYS A 145 7.23 9.02 2.18
CA LYS A 145 6.88 7.73 1.57
C LYS A 145 5.38 7.53 1.57
N LEU A 146 4.73 7.86 2.68
CA LEU A 146 3.28 7.76 2.78
C LEU A 146 2.55 8.66 1.75
N ASP A 147 3.00 9.89 1.54
CA ASP A 147 2.49 10.78 0.49
C ASP A 147 2.67 10.18 -0.91
N HIS A 148 3.85 9.63 -1.18
CA HIS A 148 4.13 8.93 -2.43
C HIS A 148 3.17 7.74 -2.63
N ASP A 149 2.98 6.91 -1.62
CA ASP A 149 2.21 5.67 -1.74
C ASP A 149 0.70 5.94 -1.86
N ILE A 150 0.16 6.93 -1.14
CA ILE A 150 -1.23 7.39 -1.33
C ILE A 150 -1.46 7.86 -2.77
N LYS A 151 -0.52 8.64 -3.34
CA LYS A 151 -0.59 9.08 -4.74
C LYS A 151 -0.46 7.91 -5.71
N TYR A 152 0.39 6.95 -5.39
CA TYR A 152 0.63 5.77 -6.22
C TYR A 152 -0.59 4.84 -6.25
N VAL A 153 -1.24 4.59 -5.11
CA VAL A 153 -2.51 3.83 -5.05
C VAL A 153 -3.58 4.49 -5.92
N ASN A 154 -3.77 5.81 -5.81
CA ASN A 154 -4.71 6.55 -6.66
C ASN A 154 -4.34 6.49 -8.16
N ARG A 155 -3.05 6.40 -8.49
CA ARG A 155 -2.62 6.17 -9.88
C ARG A 155 -2.93 4.74 -10.32
N ALA A 156 -2.70 3.74 -9.48
CA ALA A 156 -2.99 2.34 -9.78
C ALA A 156 -4.49 2.12 -10.03
N PHE A 157 -5.37 2.69 -9.20
CA PHE A 157 -6.82 2.69 -9.47
C PHE A 157 -7.16 3.32 -10.82
N ARG A 158 -6.61 4.50 -11.14
CA ARG A 158 -6.83 5.14 -12.44
C ARG A 158 -6.39 4.27 -13.62
N LEU A 159 -5.23 3.63 -13.52
CA LEU A 159 -4.71 2.77 -14.59
C LEU A 159 -5.53 1.50 -14.77
N LEU A 160 -5.96 0.88 -13.66
CA LEU A 160 -6.84 -0.29 -13.71
C LEU A 160 -8.19 0.07 -14.34
N THR A 161 -8.84 1.12 -13.85
CA THR A 161 -10.13 1.57 -14.39
C THR A 161 -10.03 1.93 -15.87
N ALA A 162 -9.02 2.70 -16.28
CA ALA A 162 -8.83 3.05 -17.69
C ALA A 162 -8.61 1.82 -18.58
N GLN A 163 -7.90 0.79 -18.08
CA GLN A 163 -7.69 -0.45 -18.84
C GLN A 163 -8.99 -1.25 -18.98
N MET A 164 -9.82 -1.31 -17.93
CA MET A 164 -11.13 -1.96 -17.97
C MET A 164 -12.05 -1.28 -19.01
N GLU A 165 -12.14 0.05 -18.96
CA GLU A 165 -12.91 0.84 -19.93
C GLU A 165 -12.42 0.65 -21.36
N GLU A 166 -11.11 0.66 -21.57
CA GLU A 166 -10.51 0.48 -22.90
C GLU A 166 -10.85 -0.90 -23.48
N ASN A 167 -10.82 -1.94 -22.66
CA ASN A 167 -11.09 -3.30 -23.09
C ASN A 167 -12.57 -3.51 -23.43
N ILE A 168 -13.48 -2.97 -22.61
CA ILE A 168 -14.93 -2.99 -22.91
C ILE A 168 -15.21 -2.23 -24.20
N ARG A 169 -14.63 -1.03 -24.35
CA ARG A 169 -14.80 -0.23 -25.57
C ARG A 169 -14.33 -0.98 -26.81
N LYS A 170 -13.19 -1.68 -26.74
CA LYS A 170 -12.65 -2.49 -27.85
C LYS A 170 -13.53 -3.70 -28.16
N ALA A 171 -14.07 -4.36 -27.15
CA ALA A 171 -14.96 -5.51 -27.33
C ALA A 171 -16.26 -5.14 -28.08
N ASN A 172 -16.71 -3.89 -27.93
CA ASN A 172 -17.89 -3.36 -28.61
C ASN A 172 -17.64 -2.91 -30.07
N ILE A 173 -16.40 -3.00 -30.57
CA ILE A 173 -16.11 -2.70 -31.99
C ILE A 173 -16.51 -3.93 -32.82
N PRO A 174 -17.46 -3.81 -33.77
CA PRO A 174 -17.85 -4.92 -34.62
C PRO A 174 -16.71 -5.31 -35.55
N GLN A 175 -16.52 -6.60 -35.76
CA GLN A 175 -15.55 -7.12 -36.73
C GLN A 175 -16.06 -6.91 -38.16
N GLU A 176 -15.14 -6.59 -39.08
CA GLU A 176 -15.45 -6.46 -40.50
C GLU A 176 -15.63 -7.83 -41.17
N GLU A 177 -16.39 -7.86 -42.27
CA GLU A 177 -16.58 -9.08 -43.06
C GLU A 177 -15.21 -9.58 -43.59
N GLY A 178 -14.86 -10.83 -43.29
CA GLY A 178 -13.57 -11.44 -43.66
C GLY A 178 -12.42 -11.20 -42.67
N GLU A 179 -12.59 -10.37 -41.63
CA GLU A 179 -11.55 -10.12 -40.61
C GLU A 179 -11.23 -11.39 -39.80
N ALA A 180 -12.26 -12.15 -39.42
CA ALA A 180 -12.09 -13.40 -38.68
C ALA A 180 -11.31 -14.46 -39.48
N GLU A 181 -11.61 -14.59 -40.78
CA GLU A 181 -10.90 -15.53 -41.68
C GLU A 181 -9.44 -15.12 -41.87
N MET A 182 -9.17 -13.81 -41.96
CA MET A 182 -7.80 -13.29 -42.04
C MET A 182 -7.01 -13.57 -40.75
N LEU A 183 -7.61 -13.33 -39.58
CA LEU A 183 -6.98 -13.59 -38.28
C LEU A 183 -6.67 -15.07 -38.09
N GLU A 184 -7.58 -15.96 -38.50
CA GLU A 184 -7.35 -17.41 -38.47
C GLU A 184 -6.20 -17.82 -39.40
N ALA A 185 -6.13 -17.27 -40.61
CA ALA A 185 -5.03 -17.53 -41.53
C ALA A 185 -3.67 -17.10 -40.96
N ILE A 186 -3.59 -15.89 -40.37
CA ILE A 186 -2.37 -15.38 -39.73
C ILE A 186 -1.95 -16.27 -38.56
N ASP A 187 -2.90 -16.69 -37.71
CA ASP A 187 -2.58 -17.56 -36.57
C ASP A 187 -2.14 -18.96 -37.02
N ASN A 188 -2.74 -19.49 -38.09
CA ASN A 188 -2.29 -20.74 -38.69
C ASN A 188 -0.88 -20.63 -39.27
N GLU A 189 -0.54 -19.52 -39.92
CA GLU A 189 0.83 -19.24 -40.39
C GLU A 189 1.83 -19.15 -39.23
N ARG A 190 1.49 -18.40 -38.15
CA ARG A 190 2.33 -18.30 -36.94
C ARG A 190 2.57 -19.64 -36.28
N ARG A 191 1.54 -20.50 -36.21
CA ARG A 191 1.65 -21.86 -35.66
C ARG A 191 2.46 -22.78 -36.56
N ALA A 192 2.36 -22.62 -37.88
CA ALA A 192 3.10 -23.41 -38.85
C ALA A 192 4.59 -23.04 -38.92
N ASN A 193 4.94 -21.78 -38.59
CA ASN A 193 6.32 -21.31 -38.57
C ASN A 193 6.67 -20.66 -37.21
N PRO A 194 6.84 -21.45 -36.13
CA PRO A 194 7.22 -20.93 -34.83
C PRO A 194 8.65 -20.36 -34.93
N THR A 195 8.79 -19.04 -34.86
CA THR A 195 10.10 -18.39 -34.92
C THR A 195 10.97 -18.88 -33.76
N THR A 196 12.11 -19.52 -34.06
CA THR A 196 13.17 -19.89 -33.10
C THR A 196 14.03 -18.70 -32.67
N GLU A 197 13.40 -17.55 -32.42
CA GLU A 197 14.08 -16.37 -31.88
C GLU A 197 13.76 -16.25 -30.39
N ASN A 198 14.41 -17.10 -29.59
CA ASN A 198 14.75 -16.88 -28.17
C ASN A 198 15.57 -18.05 -27.61
N VAL A 199 16.60 -18.47 -28.35
CA VAL A 199 17.70 -19.28 -27.80
C VAL A 199 19.01 -18.64 -28.27
N THR A 200 19.44 -17.57 -27.61
CA THR A 200 20.85 -17.19 -27.55
C THR A 200 21.10 -16.48 -26.22
N GLU A 201 21.87 -17.19 -25.38
CA GLU A 201 22.51 -16.84 -24.09
C GLU A 201 21.65 -16.44 -22.89
#